data_AF-A0A2Z3L8V5-F1
#
_entry.id   AF-A0A2Z3L8V5-F1
#
_cell.length_a   1.000
_cell.length_b   1.000
_cell.length_c   1.000
_cell.angle_alpha   90.00
_cell.angle_beta   90.00
_cell.angle_gamma   90.00
#
_symmetry.space_group_name_H-M   'P 1'
#
loop_
_entity.id
_entity.type
_entity.pdbx_description
1 polymer ?
#
loop_
_entity_poly.entity_id
_entity_poly.type
_entity_poly.pdbx_seq_one_letter_code
_entity_poly.pdbx_strand_id
1 'polypeptide(L)'
;MQIKKISFLSVLYYMSILFPIYHAIGREDFINWRDYLCHCPDYKKHQEPVDIAVNGCKWGTCIHFSNKVLAIEAKVGSWKEPEDLFQSQDFAAIYNHPCYYWKNAIAYLSDSNHSEKQKKIAIYGLEKLGEDHYLSFAKACYKLYKQKLFSDSLFQMVLCFEFLRIHPLVIGYQNGAIESFLKRVQLEIGTTTPIALQIKRILSGELLKEWKKKGLSTYYNYRYPIPIPEIIHKANREQKRLRPDFYGGSMPHPNYIPDFLMILDHPDYYYETGIEGSKDDAIGFITDASHNEEEKRLVVFAMHQLSPEAYAHFIRSVCGAYYWGHVSVRLMEDLLHCNRSCSTRFKYPFFILDYRKECVQCALDEFIALPTLPCGLKEMAKKIKTGKLATPEEIVYMEGYRKFRETHFTLYETIPPRKRSC
;
A
#
# COMPACT_ATOMS: atom_id res chain seq x y z
N MET A 1 35.99 -0.14 48.00
CA MET A 1 34.89 0.49 47.24
C MET A 1 34.25 -0.58 46.35
N GLN A 2 33.18 -1.23 46.82
CA GLN A 2 32.51 -2.33 46.09
C GLN A 2 31.43 -1.77 45.17
N ILE A 3 31.64 -1.85 43.86
CA ILE A 3 30.60 -1.60 42.86
C ILE A 3 29.68 -2.83 42.87
N LYS A 4 28.47 -2.67 43.41
CA LYS A 4 27.43 -3.71 43.36
C LYS A 4 27.10 -3.99 41.89
N LYS A 5 27.44 -5.21 41.42
CA LYS A 5 26.94 -5.75 40.15
C LYS A 5 25.42 -5.81 40.22
N ILE A 6 24.75 -4.86 39.58
CA ILE A 6 23.32 -4.96 39.30
C ILE A 6 23.18 -6.12 38.31
N SER A 7 22.54 -7.20 38.73
CA SER A 7 22.32 -8.35 37.87
C SER A 7 21.43 -7.96 36.68
N PHE A 8 21.67 -8.54 35.51
CA PHE A 8 20.82 -8.38 34.33
C PHE A 8 19.35 -8.74 34.64
N LEU A 9 19.13 -9.66 35.58
CA LEU A 9 17.82 -10.04 36.11
C LEU A 9 17.11 -8.91 36.87
N SER A 10 17.85 -8.08 37.62
CA SER A 10 17.25 -6.92 38.30
C SER A 10 16.85 -5.82 37.32
N VAL A 11 17.54 -5.66 36.19
CA VAL A 11 17.14 -4.74 35.11
C VAL A 11 15.88 -5.24 34.40
N LEU A 12 15.81 -6.54 34.10
CA LEU A 12 14.61 -7.18 33.52
C LEU A 12 13.42 -7.11 34.49
N TYR A 13 13.64 -7.28 35.78
CA TYR A 13 12.62 -7.16 36.82
C TYR A 13 12.09 -5.73 36.92
N TYR A 14 12.96 -4.71 36.92
CA TYR A 14 12.54 -3.30 36.90
C TYR A 14 11.80 -2.94 35.59
N MET A 15 12.25 -3.46 34.45
CA MET A 15 11.52 -3.30 33.18
C MET A 15 10.13 -3.96 33.26
N SER A 16 10.03 -5.16 33.84
CA SER A 16 8.75 -5.86 34.01
C SER A 16 7.80 -5.24 35.06
N ILE A 17 8.29 -4.32 35.92
CA ILE A 17 7.48 -3.57 36.89
C ILE A 17 7.08 -2.20 36.34
N LEU A 18 7.89 -1.61 35.46
CA LEU A 18 7.56 -0.35 34.79
C LEU A 18 6.60 -0.56 33.60
N PHE A 19 6.69 -1.68 32.88
CA PHE A 19 5.80 -1.99 31.75
C PHE A 19 4.31 -2.24 32.08
N PRO A 20 3.92 -2.82 33.23
CA PRO A 20 2.51 -2.97 33.61
C PRO A 20 1.81 -1.63 33.85
N ILE A 21 2.54 -0.59 34.29
CA ILE A 21 2.01 0.77 34.41
C ILE A 21 1.74 1.37 33.03
N TYR A 22 2.46 0.94 31.99
CA TYR A 22 2.19 1.30 30.59
C TYR A 22 0.96 0.59 30.00
N HIS A 23 0.61 -0.62 30.47
CA HIS A 23 -0.63 -1.29 30.09
C HIS A 23 -1.88 -0.75 30.81
N ALA A 24 -1.70 -0.11 31.98
CA ALA A 24 -2.80 0.33 32.85
C ALA A 24 -3.35 1.73 32.51
N ILE A 25 -2.63 2.52 31.71
CA ILE A 25 -3.15 3.78 31.15
C ILE A 25 -3.62 3.43 29.75
N GLY A 26 -4.90 3.60 29.43
CA GLY A 26 -5.52 3.29 28.13
C GLY A 26 -4.96 4.08 26.94
N ARG A 27 -3.65 4.00 26.69
CA ARG A 27 -2.98 4.49 25.49
C ARG A 27 -3.13 3.43 24.44
N GLU A 28 -4.26 3.58 23.78
CA GLU A 28 -4.80 2.58 22.90
C GLU A 28 -4.35 2.83 21.44
N ASP A 29 -3.56 3.89 21.17
CA ASP A 29 -3.14 4.33 19.82
C ASP A 29 -1.71 3.92 19.46
N PHE A 30 -1.49 3.52 18.19
CA PHE A 30 -0.13 3.41 17.66
C PHE A 30 0.47 4.81 17.50
N ILE A 31 1.66 5.00 18.07
CA ILE A 31 2.31 6.33 18.11
C ILE A 31 3.09 6.62 16.81
N ASN A 32 3.59 5.58 16.14
CA ASN A 32 4.33 5.66 14.88
C ASN A 32 4.45 4.28 14.21
N TRP A 33 5.00 4.23 12.99
CA TRP A 33 5.12 2.99 12.21
C TRP A 33 5.90 1.88 12.93
N ARG A 34 6.90 2.22 13.73
CA ARG A 34 7.72 1.22 14.45
C ARG A 34 6.91 0.59 15.58
N ASP A 35 6.20 1.42 16.33
CA ASP A 35 5.27 0.99 17.37
C ASP A 35 4.20 0.05 16.78
N TYR A 36 3.63 0.43 15.63
CA TYR A 36 2.77 -0.45 14.86
C TYR A 36 3.44 -1.79 14.53
N LEU A 37 4.63 -1.83 13.94
CA LEU A 37 5.26 -3.10 13.58
C LEU A 37 5.63 -3.99 14.77
N CYS A 38 5.87 -3.40 15.94
CA CYS A 38 6.15 -4.14 17.18
C CYS A 38 4.88 -4.71 17.83
N HIS A 39 3.77 -3.98 17.73
CA HIS A 39 2.53 -4.29 18.45
C HIS A 39 1.39 -4.76 17.55
N CYS A 40 1.58 -4.78 16.23
CA CYS A 40 0.57 -5.24 15.28
C CYS A 40 0.18 -6.68 15.62
N PRO A 41 -1.12 -6.94 15.85
CA PRO A 41 -1.59 -8.25 16.26
C PRO A 41 -1.27 -9.30 15.19
N ASP A 42 -1.15 -10.55 15.65
CA ASP A 42 -1.07 -11.70 14.74
C ASP A 42 -2.26 -11.68 13.79
N TYR A 43 -2.03 -11.82 12.48
CA TYR A 43 -3.15 -11.94 11.54
C TYR A 43 -4.03 -13.15 11.88
N LYS A 44 -3.48 -14.20 12.49
CA LYS A 44 -4.24 -15.38 12.96
C LYS A 44 -5.19 -15.07 14.12
N LYS A 45 -4.92 -13.99 14.86
CA LYS A 45 -5.76 -13.51 15.97
C LYS A 45 -6.50 -12.22 15.60
N HIS A 46 -6.39 -11.80 14.35
CA HIS A 46 -7.03 -10.57 13.90
C HIS A 46 -8.54 -10.70 14.01
N GLN A 47 -9.14 -9.71 14.66
CA GLN A 47 -10.58 -9.52 14.69
C GLN A 47 -10.86 -8.17 14.07
N GLU A 48 -11.75 -8.17 13.10
CA GLU A 48 -12.13 -6.95 12.43
C GLU A 48 -12.93 -6.05 13.40
N PRO A 49 -12.69 -4.73 13.41
CA PRO A 49 -13.50 -3.81 14.19
C PRO A 49 -14.98 -3.90 13.80
N VAL A 50 -15.84 -3.97 14.81
CA VAL A 50 -17.28 -3.94 14.65
C VAL A 50 -17.75 -2.49 14.59
N ASP A 51 -18.49 -2.13 13.54
CA ASP A 51 -19.12 -0.81 13.36
C ASP A 51 -18.14 0.37 13.54
N ILE A 52 -17.22 0.51 12.57
CA ILE A 52 -16.20 1.57 12.56
C ILE A 52 -16.83 2.97 12.62
N ALA A 53 -18.03 3.15 12.07
CA ALA A 53 -18.71 4.44 12.07
C ALA A 53 -19.17 4.86 13.48
N VAL A 54 -19.50 3.91 14.35
CA VAL A 54 -19.91 4.16 15.73
C VAL A 54 -18.71 4.13 16.67
N ASN A 55 -17.92 3.07 16.62
CA ASN A 55 -16.87 2.81 17.59
C ASN A 55 -15.53 3.46 17.24
N GLY A 56 -15.41 4.01 16.04
CA GLY A 56 -14.13 4.48 15.51
C GLY A 56 -13.20 3.32 15.17
N CYS A 57 -12.02 3.66 14.66
CA CYS A 57 -10.96 2.71 14.33
C CYS A 57 -9.63 3.46 14.23
N LYS A 58 -8.54 2.81 14.63
CA LYS A 58 -7.21 3.43 14.60
C LYS A 58 -6.50 3.17 13.29
N TRP A 59 -5.65 4.11 12.88
CA TRP A 59 -4.71 3.86 11.79
C TRP A 59 -3.87 2.61 12.10
N GLY A 60 -3.41 1.90 11.07
CA GLY A 60 -2.70 0.62 11.20
C GLY A 60 -3.65 -0.59 11.31
N THR A 61 -4.91 -0.41 11.70
CA THR A 61 -5.87 -1.52 11.79
C THR A 61 -6.08 -2.12 10.40
N CYS A 62 -5.94 -3.44 10.28
CA CYS A 62 -6.28 -4.17 9.07
C CYS A 62 -7.81 -4.33 8.99
N ILE A 63 -8.42 -3.97 7.87
CA ILE A 63 -9.89 -4.00 7.67
C ILE A 63 -10.23 -4.44 6.26
N HIS A 64 -11.41 -5.01 6.04
CA HIS A 64 -11.90 -5.28 4.69
C HIS A 64 -12.14 -3.99 3.90
N PHE A 65 -12.16 -4.12 2.57
CA PHE A 65 -12.42 -2.99 1.67
C PHE A 65 -13.75 -2.29 1.97
N SER A 66 -14.79 -3.04 2.35
CA SER A 66 -16.09 -2.49 2.75
C SER A 66 -15.98 -1.52 3.93
N ASN A 67 -15.24 -1.93 4.96
CA ASN A 67 -14.97 -1.11 6.13
C ASN A 67 -14.08 0.10 5.81
N LYS A 68 -13.18 0.00 4.82
CA LYS A 68 -12.41 1.14 4.33
C LYS A 68 -13.32 2.19 3.67
N VAL A 69 -14.30 1.77 2.85
CA VAL A 69 -15.30 2.70 2.27
C VAL A 69 -16.17 3.35 3.36
N LEU A 70 -16.58 2.59 4.38
CA LEU A 70 -17.31 3.15 5.53
C LEU A 70 -16.48 4.17 6.31
N ALA A 71 -15.19 3.91 6.51
CA ALA A 71 -14.27 4.85 7.15
C ALA A 71 -14.13 6.16 6.36
N ILE A 72 -13.98 6.07 5.03
CA ILE A 72 -13.95 7.23 4.13
C ILE A 72 -15.23 8.04 4.25
N GLU A 73 -16.40 7.39 4.16
CA GLU A 73 -17.68 8.07 4.31
C GLU A 73 -17.86 8.70 5.71
N ALA A 74 -17.44 8.00 6.77
CA ALA A 74 -17.53 8.50 8.12
C ALA A 74 -16.67 9.76 8.33
N LYS A 75 -15.49 9.80 7.69
CA LYS A 75 -14.53 10.90 7.74
C LYS A 75 -14.99 12.11 6.93
N VAL A 76 -15.36 11.90 5.67
CA VAL A 76 -15.73 12.97 4.73
C VAL A 76 -17.14 13.50 5.05
N GLY A 77 -18.03 12.64 5.52
CA GLY A 77 -19.42 12.99 5.81
C GLY A 77 -20.23 13.24 4.54
N SER A 78 -20.88 14.41 4.47
CA SER A 78 -21.61 14.86 3.29
C SER A 78 -20.68 15.60 2.35
N TRP A 79 -20.38 15.01 1.20
CA TRP A 79 -19.62 15.64 0.12
C TRP A 79 -20.55 16.08 -1.01
N LYS A 80 -20.18 17.18 -1.68
CA LYS A 80 -20.91 17.70 -2.86
C LYS A 80 -20.18 17.36 -4.13
N GLU A 81 -18.86 17.51 -4.10
CA GLU A 81 -17.97 17.24 -5.22
C GLU A 81 -17.09 16.03 -4.89
N PRO A 82 -16.72 15.19 -5.87
CA PRO A 82 -15.87 14.03 -5.62
C PRO A 82 -14.49 14.40 -5.04
N GLU A 83 -14.02 15.63 -5.25
CA GLU A 83 -12.75 16.15 -4.70
C GLU A 83 -12.75 16.19 -3.18
N ASP A 84 -13.92 16.35 -2.55
CA ASP A 84 -14.07 16.33 -1.10
C ASP A 84 -13.62 14.98 -0.50
N LEU A 85 -13.62 13.90 -1.29
CA LEU A 85 -13.18 12.57 -0.84
C LEU A 85 -11.69 12.56 -0.45
N PHE A 86 -10.86 13.47 -0.99
CA PHE A 86 -9.46 13.62 -0.60
C PHE A 86 -9.25 14.22 0.81
N GLN A 87 -10.32 14.57 1.52
CA GLN A 87 -10.25 14.79 2.96
C GLN A 87 -9.94 13.49 3.74
N SER A 88 -10.18 12.32 3.12
CA SER A 88 -9.77 11.01 3.64
C SER A 88 -8.46 10.55 3.02
N GLN A 89 -7.54 10.11 3.88
CA GLN A 89 -6.25 9.55 3.47
C GLN A 89 -6.43 8.14 2.90
N ASP A 90 -7.40 7.40 3.40
CA ASP A 90 -7.74 6.09 2.85
C ASP A 90 -8.29 6.18 1.43
N PHE A 91 -9.06 7.23 1.11
CA PHE A 91 -9.46 7.50 -0.26
C PHE A 91 -8.25 7.85 -1.13
N ALA A 92 -7.36 8.73 -0.65
CA ALA A 92 -6.13 9.07 -1.36
C ALA A 92 -5.24 7.84 -1.62
N ALA A 93 -5.17 6.89 -0.69
CA ALA A 93 -4.44 5.65 -0.86
C ALA A 93 -5.06 4.74 -1.92
N ILE A 94 -6.40 4.59 -1.93
CA ILE A 94 -7.10 3.84 -3.00
C ILE A 94 -6.85 4.50 -4.35
N TYR A 95 -7.04 5.82 -4.42
CA TYR A 95 -6.87 6.60 -5.64
C TYR A 95 -5.44 6.53 -6.20
N ASN A 96 -4.41 6.57 -5.36
CA ASN A 96 -3.03 6.53 -5.83
C ASN A 96 -2.51 5.11 -6.09
N HIS A 97 -3.10 4.08 -5.46
CA HIS A 97 -2.69 2.69 -5.62
C HIS A 97 -3.84 1.77 -6.06
N PRO A 98 -4.62 2.13 -7.11
CA PRO A 98 -5.89 1.46 -7.39
C PRO A 98 -5.73 0.00 -7.84
N CYS A 99 -4.57 -0.35 -8.42
CA CYS A 99 -4.22 -1.73 -8.79
C CYS A 99 -4.22 -2.69 -7.58
N TYR A 100 -3.99 -2.19 -6.37
CA TYR A 100 -4.03 -3.00 -5.15
C TYR A 100 -5.47 -3.29 -4.69
N TYR A 101 -6.43 -2.43 -5.02
CA TYR A 101 -7.78 -2.48 -4.47
C TYR A 101 -8.86 -2.97 -5.44
N TRP A 102 -8.64 -2.88 -6.76
CA TRP A 102 -9.73 -3.02 -7.75
C TRP A 102 -10.50 -4.34 -7.70
N LYS A 103 -9.86 -5.47 -7.39
CA LYS A 103 -10.55 -6.77 -7.26
C LYS A 103 -11.57 -6.75 -6.12
N ASN A 104 -11.18 -6.19 -4.97
CA ASN A 104 -12.04 -6.05 -3.80
C ASN A 104 -13.12 -5.00 -4.02
N ALA A 105 -12.81 -3.94 -4.78
CA ALA A 105 -13.80 -2.96 -5.21
C ALA A 105 -14.88 -3.59 -6.11
N ILE A 106 -14.55 -4.50 -7.03
CA ILE A 106 -15.58 -5.21 -7.83
C ILE A 106 -16.50 -6.04 -6.94
N ALA A 107 -15.93 -6.80 -5.99
CA ALA A 107 -16.72 -7.57 -5.03
C ALA A 107 -17.66 -6.65 -4.23
N TYR A 108 -17.14 -5.51 -3.76
CA TYR A 108 -17.91 -4.47 -3.08
C TYR A 108 -19.06 -3.92 -3.93
N LEU A 109 -18.80 -3.59 -5.20
CA LEU A 109 -19.82 -3.04 -6.10
C LEU A 109 -20.95 -4.04 -6.40
N SER A 110 -20.69 -5.34 -6.29
CA SER A 110 -21.69 -6.40 -6.51
C SER A 110 -22.67 -6.59 -5.35
N ASP A 111 -22.33 -6.12 -4.14
CA ASP A 111 -23.19 -6.26 -2.96
C ASP A 111 -24.34 -5.23 -2.99
N SER A 112 -25.58 -5.69 -2.85
CA SER A 112 -26.79 -4.85 -2.82
C SER A 112 -26.97 -4.09 -1.50
N ASN A 113 -26.26 -4.47 -0.44
CA ASN A 113 -26.34 -3.84 0.88
C ASN A 113 -25.62 -2.48 0.95
N HIS A 114 -24.79 -2.16 -0.04
CA HIS A 114 -24.06 -0.90 -0.09
C HIS A 114 -24.84 0.17 -0.87
N SER A 115 -24.87 1.38 -0.31
CA SER A 115 -25.59 2.50 -0.91
C SER A 115 -24.93 2.95 -2.23
N GLU A 116 -25.70 3.60 -3.12
CA GLU A 116 -25.11 4.16 -4.34
C GLU A 116 -23.98 5.15 -4.03
N LYS A 117 -24.12 5.96 -2.98
CA LYS A 117 -23.08 6.92 -2.56
C LYS A 117 -21.78 6.19 -2.22
N GLN A 118 -21.85 5.07 -1.51
CA GLN A 118 -20.66 4.29 -1.18
C GLN A 118 -20.05 3.60 -2.41
N LYS A 119 -20.89 3.09 -3.31
CA LYS A 119 -20.41 2.54 -4.59
C LYS A 119 -19.68 3.60 -5.44
N LYS A 120 -20.16 4.85 -5.43
CA LYS A 120 -19.47 5.99 -6.08
C LYS A 120 -18.07 6.23 -5.52
N ILE A 121 -17.88 6.16 -4.19
CA ILE A 121 -16.55 6.28 -3.56
C ILE A 121 -15.59 5.24 -4.14
N ALA A 122 -16.03 3.98 -4.25
CA ALA A 122 -15.20 2.91 -4.81
C ALA A 122 -14.86 3.16 -6.29
N ILE A 123 -15.81 3.65 -7.10
CA ILE A 123 -15.56 3.94 -8.53
C ILE A 123 -14.58 5.11 -8.69
N TYR A 124 -14.78 6.22 -7.98
CA TYR A 124 -13.86 7.37 -8.03
C TYR A 124 -12.44 6.99 -7.60
N GLY A 125 -12.30 6.14 -6.58
CA GLY A 125 -11.01 5.64 -6.12
C GLY A 125 -10.25 4.82 -7.17
N LEU A 126 -10.91 4.33 -8.23
CA LEU A 126 -10.27 3.55 -9.28
C LEU A 126 -9.99 4.32 -10.58
N GLU A 127 -10.23 5.64 -10.60
CA GLU A 127 -10.00 6.47 -11.80
C GLU A 127 -8.58 6.32 -12.36
N LYS A 128 -7.58 6.19 -11.48
CA LYS A 128 -6.16 6.10 -11.81
C LYS A 128 -5.69 4.72 -12.29
N LEU A 129 -6.56 3.73 -12.45
CA LEU A 129 -6.16 2.46 -13.06
C LEU A 129 -5.61 2.73 -14.47
N GLY A 130 -4.55 2.02 -14.85
CA GLY A 130 -4.06 1.99 -16.23
C GLY A 130 -5.13 1.46 -17.19
N GLU A 131 -4.99 1.78 -18.47
CA GLU A 131 -6.00 1.51 -19.52
C GLU A 131 -6.50 0.06 -19.51
N ASP A 132 -5.60 -0.92 -19.49
CA ASP A 132 -5.93 -2.36 -19.51
C ASP A 132 -6.69 -2.81 -18.25
N HIS A 133 -6.23 -2.33 -17.09
CA HIS A 133 -6.88 -2.64 -15.81
C HIS A 133 -8.25 -1.97 -15.71
N TYR A 134 -8.39 -0.73 -16.17
CA TYR A 134 -9.67 -0.04 -16.18
C TYR A 134 -10.66 -0.68 -17.16
N LEU A 135 -10.20 -1.12 -18.34
CA LEU A 135 -11.05 -1.88 -19.27
C LEU A 135 -11.55 -3.20 -18.64
N SER A 136 -10.68 -3.89 -17.90
CA SER A 136 -11.04 -5.12 -17.17
C SER A 136 -12.09 -4.84 -16.09
N PHE A 137 -11.91 -3.74 -15.34
CA PHE A 137 -12.88 -3.23 -14.37
C PHE A 137 -14.23 -2.87 -15.01
N ALA A 138 -14.23 -2.14 -16.13
CA ALA A 138 -15.44 -1.75 -16.85
C ALA A 138 -16.21 -2.96 -17.40
N LYS A 139 -15.50 -3.97 -17.93
CA LYS A 139 -16.09 -5.25 -18.34
C LYS A 139 -16.75 -5.99 -17.18
N ALA A 140 -16.15 -5.97 -15.98
CA ALA A 140 -16.74 -6.56 -14.79
C ALA A 140 -18.01 -5.80 -14.36
N CYS A 141 -17.96 -4.47 -14.31
CA CYS A 141 -19.13 -3.65 -14.00
C CYS A 141 -20.27 -3.82 -15.01
N TYR A 142 -19.95 -4.02 -16.29
CA TYR A 142 -20.96 -4.33 -17.29
C TYR A 142 -21.69 -5.66 -17.02
N LYS A 143 -20.98 -6.69 -16.53
CA LYS A 143 -21.63 -7.93 -16.09
C LYS A 143 -22.60 -7.68 -14.93
N LEU A 144 -22.19 -6.88 -13.95
CA LEU A 144 -23.04 -6.50 -12.81
C LEU A 144 -24.28 -5.72 -13.27
N TYR A 145 -24.10 -4.80 -14.22
CA TYR A 145 -25.19 -4.06 -14.85
C TYR A 145 -26.21 -4.99 -15.51
N LYS A 146 -25.76 -5.95 -16.32
CA LYS A 146 -26.65 -6.94 -16.94
C LYS A 146 -27.37 -7.83 -15.94
N GLN A 147 -26.78 -8.06 -14.78
CA GLN A 147 -27.38 -8.80 -13.66
C GLN A 147 -28.33 -7.93 -12.81
N LYS A 148 -28.53 -6.65 -13.15
CA LYS A 148 -29.34 -5.67 -12.40
C LYS A 148 -28.83 -5.41 -10.96
N LEU A 149 -27.54 -5.67 -10.70
CA LEU A 149 -26.87 -5.33 -9.45
C LEU A 149 -26.25 -3.92 -9.47
N PHE A 150 -26.33 -3.27 -10.63
CA PHE A 150 -25.77 -1.95 -10.92
C PHE A 150 -26.84 -1.08 -11.58
N SER A 151 -27.04 0.14 -11.08
CA SER A 151 -27.99 1.08 -11.66
C SER A 151 -27.45 1.69 -12.96
N ASP A 152 -28.35 2.26 -13.77
CA ASP A 152 -27.97 3.03 -14.96
C ASP A 152 -27.00 4.16 -14.60
N SER A 153 -27.24 4.86 -13.49
CA SER A 153 -26.39 5.98 -13.04
C SER A 153 -24.97 5.50 -12.69
N LEU A 154 -24.84 4.40 -11.95
CA LEU A 154 -23.53 3.84 -11.61
C LEU A 154 -22.80 3.32 -12.85
N PHE A 155 -23.51 2.69 -13.79
CA PHE A 155 -22.87 2.19 -15.01
C PHE A 155 -22.42 3.32 -15.94
N GLN A 156 -23.23 4.37 -16.10
CA GLN A 156 -22.84 5.60 -16.81
C GLN A 156 -21.56 6.20 -16.23
N MET A 157 -21.47 6.24 -14.90
CA MET A 157 -20.26 6.69 -14.21
C MET A 157 -19.07 5.82 -14.60
N VAL A 158 -19.15 4.50 -14.51
CA VAL A 158 -18.03 3.61 -14.91
C VAL A 158 -17.57 3.82 -16.35
N LEU A 159 -18.47 4.20 -17.27
CA LEU A 159 -18.12 4.49 -18.65
C LEU A 159 -17.43 5.83 -18.81
N CYS A 160 -17.86 6.83 -18.04
CA CYS A 160 -17.27 8.16 -18.04
C CYS A 160 -17.79 8.99 -16.85
N PHE A 161 -16.86 9.58 -16.11
CA PHE A 161 -17.08 10.72 -15.22
C PHE A 161 -15.92 11.70 -15.37
N GLU A 162 -16.20 12.97 -15.13
CA GLU A 162 -15.17 14.01 -15.02
C GLU A 162 -14.75 14.10 -13.56
N PHE A 163 -13.44 14.01 -13.30
CA PHE A 163 -12.86 14.16 -11.97
C PHE A 163 -11.46 14.78 -12.08
N LEU A 164 -10.40 14.09 -11.68
CA LEU A 164 -9.06 14.67 -11.68
C LEU A 164 -8.30 14.41 -12.99
N ARG A 165 -8.62 13.32 -13.68
CA ARG A 165 -7.95 12.92 -14.92
C ARG A 165 -8.97 12.77 -16.05
N ILE A 166 -8.45 12.73 -17.28
CA ILE A 166 -9.28 12.27 -18.38
C ILE A 166 -9.47 10.76 -18.17
N HIS A 167 -10.71 10.37 -17.97
CA HIS A 167 -11.13 8.98 -17.72
C HIS A 167 -10.47 7.97 -18.70
N PRO A 168 -10.00 6.80 -18.22
CA PRO A 168 -9.23 5.86 -19.04
C PRO A 168 -9.92 5.41 -20.34
N LEU A 169 -11.23 5.16 -20.31
CA LEU A 169 -11.99 4.79 -21.53
C LEU A 169 -12.13 5.94 -22.54
N VAL A 170 -12.00 7.18 -22.09
CA VAL A 170 -12.14 8.38 -22.93
C VAL A 170 -10.82 8.70 -23.62
N ILE A 171 -9.70 8.58 -22.90
CA ILE A 171 -8.37 8.74 -23.52
C ILE A 171 -8.03 7.58 -24.46
N GLY A 172 -8.39 6.35 -24.07
CA GLY A 172 -8.12 5.12 -24.83
C GLY A 172 -9.19 4.76 -25.87
N TYR A 173 -10.09 5.66 -26.26
CA TYR A 173 -11.24 5.31 -27.11
C TYR A 173 -10.87 4.72 -28.49
N GLN A 174 -9.65 4.99 -28.98
CA GLN A 174 -9.11 4.45 -30.24
C GLN A 174 -8.39 3.10 -30.06
N ASN A 175 -8.19 2.65 -28.82
CA ASN A 175 -7.70 1.30 -28.57
C ASN A 175 -8.75 0.30 -29.04
N GLY A 176 -8.37 -0.63 -29.92
CA GLY A 176 -9.30 -1.59 -30.52
C GLY A 176 -10.06 -2.44 -29.51
N ALA A 177 -9.48 -2.74 -28.34
CA ALA A 177 -10.15 -3.49 -27.28
C ALA A 177 -11.21 -2.65 -26.53
N ILE A 178 -10.93 -1.36 -26.31
CA ILE A 178 -11.88 -0.41 -25.71
C ILE A 178 -13.01 -0.11 -26.70
N GLU A 179 -12.68 0.20 -27.95
CA GLU A 179 -13.65 0.47 -29.02
C GLU A 179 -14.62 -0.70 -29.18
N SER A 180 -14.09 -1.93 -29.28
CA SER A 180 -14.89 -3.15 -29.39
C SER A 180 -15.80 -3.36 -28.19
N PHE A 181 -15.31 -3.10 -26.98
CA PHE A 181 -16.12 -3.18 -25.77
C PHE A 181 -17.27 -2.17 -25.78
N LEU A 182 -17.00 -0.91 -26.08
CA LEU A 182 -18.00 0.16 -26.10
C LEU A 182 -19.07 -0.08 -27.18
N LYS A 183 -18.66 -0.47 -28.40
CA LYS A 183 -19.59 -0.84 -29.48
C LYS A 183 -20.50 -2.00 -29.09
N ARG A 184 -19.94 -3.01 -28.42
CA ARG A 184 -20.72 -4.16 -27.91
C ARG A 184 -21.75 -3.72 -26.87
N VAL A 185 -21.36 -2.89 -25.91
CA VAL A 185 -22.27 -2.37 -24.88
C VAL A 185 -23.41 -1.56 -25.52
N GLN A 186 -23.08 -0.69 -26.48
CA GLN A 186 -24.08 0.11 -27.21
C GLN A 186 -25.08 -0.76 -27.99
N LEU A 187 -24.60 -1.83 -28.63
CA LEU A 187 -25.44 -2.78 -29.36
C LEU A 187 -26.39 -3.54 -28.43
N GLU A 188 -25.88 -4.06 -27.30
CA GLU A 188 -26.66 -4.87 -26.36
C GLU A 188 -27.69 -4.04 -25.56
N ILE A 189 -27.41 -2.77 -25.24
CA ILE A 189 -28.30 -1.89 -24.45
C ILE A 189 -29.31 -1.14 -25.33
N GLY A 190 -29.03 -0.99 -26.62
CA GLY A 190 -29.84 -0.21 -27.56
C GLY A 190 -29.40 1.25 -27.67
N THR A 191 -29.51 1.79 -28.88
CA THR A 191 -28.85 3.04 -29.30
C THR A 191 -29.48 4.34 -28.76
N THR A 192 -30.68 4.26 -28.20
CA THR A 192 -31.46 5.42 -27.73
C THR A 192 -31.33 5.68 -26.23
N THR A 193 -30.62 4.82 -25.50
CA THR A 193 -30.45 4.96 -24.05
C THR A 193 -29.45 6.07 -23.71
N PRO A 194 -29.54 6.70 -22.52
CA PRO A 194 -28.54 7.67 -22.06
C PRO A 194 -27.11 7.10 -22.06
N ILE A 195 -26.96 5.82 -21.70
CA ILE A 195 -25.69 5.08 -21.77
C ILE A 195 -25.16 5.04 -23.21
N ALA A 196 -26.00 4.67 -24.18
CA ALA A 196 -25.60 4.59 -25.58
C ALA A 196 -25.22 5.96 -26.19
N LEU A 197 -25.89 7.04 -25.76
CA LEU A 197 -25.54 8.41 -26.12
C LEU A 197 -24.17 8.79 -25.57
N GLN A 198 -23.88 8.44 -24.32
CA GLN A 198 -22.57 8.68 -23.71
C GLN A 198 -21.47 7.90 -24.44
N ILE A 199 -21.70 6.62 -24.75
CA ILE A 199 -20.77 5.81 -25.55
C ILE A 199 -20.50 6.46 -26.93
N LYS A 200 -21.53 6.98 -27.60
CA LYS A 200 -21.37 7.67 -28.88
C LYS A 200 -20.45 8.88 -28.76
N ARG A 201 -20.55 9.66 -27.69
CA ARG A 201 -19.67 10.82 -27.41
C ARG A 201 -18.23 10.42 -27.12
N ILE A 202 -18.02 9.26 -26.50
CA ILE A 202 -16.69 8.68 -26.28
C ILE A 202 -16.08 8.26 -27.63
N LEU A 203 -16.81 7.45 -28.39
CA LEU A 203 -16.34 6.89 -29.68
C LEU A 203 -16.11 7.96 -30.76
N SER A 204 -16.83 9.09 -30.72
CA SER A 204 -16.60 10.22 -31.63
C SER A 204 -15.39 11.08 -31.26
N GLY A 205 -14.80 10.87 -30.08
CA GLY A 205 -13.75 11.72 -29.52
C GLY A 205 -14.23 13.12 -29.09
N GLU A 206 -15.53 13.38 -29.13
CA GLU A 206 -16.12 14.66 -28.71
C GLU A 206 -15.80 14.95 -27.24
N LEU A 207 -15.98 13.94 -26.39
CA LEU A 207 -15.77 14.07 -24.95
C LEU A 207 -14.30 14.34 -24.60
N LEU A 208 -13.36 13.66 -25.28
CA LEU A 208 -11.93 13.89 -25.10
C LEU A 208 -11.55 15.34 -25.45
N LYS A 209 -12.11 15.88 -26.54
CA LYS A 209 -11.90 17.28 -26.94
C LYS A 209 -12.48 18.26 -25.93
N GLU A 210 -13.66 17.97 -25.37
CA GLU A 210 -14.29 18.79 -24.34
C GLU A 210 -13.41 18.86 -23.08
N TRP A 211 -12.97 17.72 -22.56
CA TRP A 211 -12.22 17.66 -21.30
C TRP A 211 -10.80 18.21 -21.43
N LYS A 212 -10.14 18.00 -22.59
CA LYS A 212 -8.83 18.64 -22.85
C LYS A 212 -8.89 20.17 -22.80
N LYS A 213 -10.03 20.79 -23.11
CA LYS A 213 -10.20 22.26 -23.02
C LYS A 213 -10.35 22.76 -21.59
N LYS A 214 -10.92 21.95 -20.69
CA LYS A 214 -11.13 22.31 -19.28
C LYS A 214 -9.82 22.29 -18.48
N GLY A 215 -8.84 21.53 -18.95
CA GLY A 215 -7.55 21.36 -18.27
C GLY A 215 -7.64 20.33 -17.13
N LEU A 216 -6.57 20.21 -16.35
CA LEU A 216 -6.54 19.33 -15.19
C LEU A 216 -7.12 20.06 -13.97
N SER A 217 -7.84 19.33 -13.10
CA SER A 217 -8.34 19.85 -11.84
C SER A 217 -7.18 20.41 -10.98
N THR A 218 -7.44 21.44 -10.17
CA THR A 218 -6.43 21.99 -9.24
C THR A 218 -5.96 20.94 -8.22
N TYR A 219 -6.79 19.94 -7.95
CA TYR A 219 -6.47 18.78 -7.11
C TYR A 219 -5.63 17.72 -7.82
N TYR A 220 -5.30 17.90 -9.10
CA TYR A 220 -4.36 17.02 -9.81
C TYR A 220 -2.99 16.96 -9.11
N ASN A 221 -2.61 18.06 -8.44
CA ASN A 221 -1.38 18.16 -7.64
C ASN A 221 -1.56 17.77 -6.17
N TYR A 222 -2.64 17.05 -5.81
CA TYR A 222 -2.79 16.53 -4.46
C TYR A 222 -1.54 15.73 -4.09
N ARG A 223 -0.93 16.05 -2.94
CA ARG A 223 0.47 15.76 -2.53
C ARG A 223 0.83 14.27 -2.39
N TYR A 224 -0.03 13.36 -2.83
CA TYR A 224 0.19 11.91 -2.79
C TYR A 224 0.34 11.34 -4.20
N PRO A 225 1.34 10.48 -4.43
CA PRO A 225 2.28 9.92 -3.45
C PRO A 225 3.30 10.95 -2.92
N ILE A 226 3.64 10.86 -1.64
CA ILE A 226 4.79 11.60 -1.09
C ILE A 226 6.08 10.96 -1.64
N PRO A 227 7.09 11.73 -2.09
CA PRO A 227 8.36 11.16 -2.56
C PRO A 227 9.06 10.28 -1.51
N ILE A 228 9.73 9.22 -1.95
CA ILE A 228 10.43 8.27 -1.05
C ILE A 228 11.41 8.98 -0.11
N PRO A 229 12.26 9.93 -0.57
CA PRO A 229 13.17 10.61 0.35
C PRO A 229 12.46 11.26 1.54
N GLU A 230 11.33 11.93 1.30
CA GLU A 230 10.56 12.59 2.36
C GLU A 230 10.01 11.58 3.37
N ILE A 231 9.45 10.47 2.89
CA ILE A 231 8.91 9.40 3.73
C ILE A 231 10.03 8.75 4.57
N ILE A 232 11.17 8.42 3.94
CA ILE A 232 12.28 7.72 4.60
C ILE A 232 12.97 8.62 5.62
N HIS A 233 13.19 9.89 5.31
CA HIS A 233 13.74 10.85 6.28
C HIS A 233 12.80 11.01 7.48
N LYS A 234 11.48 11.06 7.26
CA LYS A 234 10.50 11.09 8.35
C LYS A 234 10.56 9.82 9.19
N ALA A 235 10.55 8.65 8.56
CA ALA A 235 10.62 7.35 9.24
C ALA A 235 11.90 7.19 10.08
N ASN A 236 13.05 7.62 9.56
CA ASN A 236 14.33 7.60 10.27
C ASN A 236 14.34 8.52 11.51
N ARG A 237 13.74 9.73 11.40
CA ARG A 237 13.58 10.63 12.55
C ARG A 237 12.70 10.00 13.63
N GLU A 238 11.59 9.38 13.25
CA GLU A 238 10.68 8.70 14.18
C GLU A 238 11.37 7.53 14.89
N GLN A 239 12.16 6.73 14.16
CA GLN A 239 12.94 5.64 14.72
C GLN A 239 13.95 6.11 15.79
N LYS A 240 14.57 7.28 15.58
CA LYS A 240 15.56 7.88 16.49
C LYS A 240 14.93 8.51 17.74
N ARG A 241 13.73 9.10 17.63
CA ARG A 241 13.02 9.77 18.75
C ARG A 241 12.60 8.81 19.87
N LEU A 242 12.41 7.53 19.57
CA LEU A 242 12.05 6.50 20.55
C LEU A 242 13.21 6.02 21.43
N ARG A 243 14.38 6.67 21.40
CA ARG A 243 15.41 6.39 22.41
C ARG A 243 14.87 6.83 23.79
N PRO A 244 14.96 6.00 24.84
CA PRO A 244 14.35 6.24 26.16
C PRO A 244 14.62 7.61 26.79
N ASP A 245 15.67 8.28 26.34
CA ASP A 245 16.13 9.57 26.83
C ASP A 245 15.25 10.76 26.35
N PHE A 246 14.27 10.53 25.45
CA PHE A 246 13.50 11.57 24.75
C PHE A 246 11.97 11.59 25.05
N TYR A 247 11.51 10.92 26.11
CA TYR A 247 10.07 10.83 26.48
C TYR A 247 9.45 12.11 27.08
N GLY A 248 9.96 13.29 26.75
CA GLY A 248 9.35 14.58 27.08
C GLY A 248 8.43 15.17 25.99
N GLY A 249 8.27 14.48 24.86
CA GLY A 249 7.53 14.98 23.69
C GLY A 249 6.02 14.72 23.77
N SER A 250 5.23 15.70 23.30
CA SER A 250 3.79 15.60 23.10
C SER A 250 3.43 14.37 22.25
N MET A 251 2.32 13.71 22.62
CA MET A 251 1.73 12.61 21.86
C MET A 251 1.51 13.03 20.39
N PRO A 252 1.62 12.10 19.42
CA PRO A 252 1.34 12.40 18.03
C PRO A 252 -0.05 13.00 17.91
N HIS A 253 -0.16 14.04 17.08
CA HIS A 253 -1.42 14.70 16.79
C HIS A 253 -2.43 13.67 16.24
N PRO A 254 -3.75 13.81 16.49
CA PRO A 254 -4.79 12.96 15.90
C PRO A 254 -4.84 12.93 14.35
N ASN A 255 -3.99 13.72 13.70
CA ASN A 255 -3.80 13.75 12.24
C ASN A 255 -2.45 13.14 11.82
N TYR A 256 -1.82 12.33 12.69
CA TYR A 256 -0.58 11.64 12.37
C TYR A 256 -0.80 10.69 11.19
N ILE A 257 0.07 10.82 10.19
CA ILE A 257 0.02 10.02 8.96
C ILE A 257 1.19 9.03 8.96
N PRO A 258 0.89 7.72 8.84
CA PRO A 258 1.92 6.68 8.84
C PRO A 258 2.48 6.46 7.43
N ASP A 259 3.11 7.49 6.82
CA ASP A 259 3.58 7.45 5.43
C ASP A 259 4.47 6.23 5.11
N PHE A 260 5.26 5.77 6.11
CA PHE A 260 6.10 4.59 5.95
C PHE A 260 5.29 3.29 5.78
N LEU A 261 4.11 3.19 6.41
CA LEU A 261 3.20 2.05 6.18
C LEU A 261 2.66 2.04 4.76
N MET A 262 2.40 3.21 4.18
CA MET A 262 1.90 3.31 2.80
C MET A 262 2.95 2.79 1.80
N ILE A 263 4.25 3.06 2.01
CA ILE A 263 5.30 2.41 1.20
C ILE A 263 5.34 0.90 1.45
N LEU A 264 5.28 0.46 2.71
CA LEU A 264 5.31 -0.96 3.07
C LEU A 264 4.18 -1.76 2.39
N ASP A 265 2.99 -1.18 2.28
CA ASP A 265 1.80 -1.81 1.72
C ASP A 265 1.69 -1.66 0.20
N HIS A 266 2.37 -0.67 -0.39
CA HIS A 266 2.33 -0.39 -1.83
C HIS A 266 3.74 -0.30 -2.45
N PRO A 267 4.66 -1.23 -2.18
CA PRO A 267 6.06 -1.09 -2.55
C PRO A 267 6.26 -1.04 -4.06
N ASP A 268 5.47 -1.78 -4.85
CA ASP A 268 5.58 -1.78 -6.32
C ASP A 268 5.38 -0.37 -6.89
N TYR A 269 4.47 0.41 -6.30
CA TYR A 269 4.28 1.80 -6.70
C TYR A 269 5.56 2.61 -6.49
N TYR A 270 6.16 2.55 -5.30
CA TYR A 270 7.37 3.31 -4.99
C TYR A 270 8.62 2.76 -5.68
N TYR A 271 8.56 1.53 -6.15
CA TYR A 271 9.62 0.92 -6.93
C TYR A 271 9.59 1.35 -8.40
N GLU A 272 8.41 1.40 -9.03
CA GLU A 272 8.25 1.68 -10.47
C GLU A 272 7.92 3.14 -10.81
N THR A 273 7.41 3.94 -9.86
CA THR A 273 6.92 5.32 -10.15
C THR A 273 7.96 6.42 -10.01
N GLY A 274 9.25 6.10 -9.91
CA GLY A 274 10.25 7.06 -10.32
C GLY A 274 9.92 7.49 -11.75
N ILE A 275 9.79 8.79 -11.99
CA ILE A 275 9.95 9.31 -13.36
C ILE A 275 11.22 8.64 -13.88
N GLU A 276 11.19 7.88 -14.98
CA GLU A 276 12.37 7.11 -15.45
C GLU A 276 13.63 7.99 -15.36
N GLY A 277 14.58 7.59 -14.52
CA GLY A 277 15.83 8.34 -14.27
C GLY A 277 15.80 9.39 -13.17
N SER A 278 14.71 9.53 -12.40
CA SER A 278 14.67 10.36 -11.19
C SER A 278 15.30 9.63 -10.01
N LYS A 279 16.05 10.35 -9.18
CA LYS A 279 16.63 9.84 -7.93
C LYS A 279 15.59 9.52 -6.85
N ASP A 280 14.31 9.65 -7.17
CA ASP A 280 13.21 9.64 -6.21
C ASP A 280 12.56 8.26 -6.05
N ASP A 281 12.98 7.26 -6.83
CA ASP A 281 12.59 5.85 -6.63
C ASP A 281 13.49 5.11 -5.63
N ALA A 282 13.08 3.88 -5.27
CA ALA A 282 13.77 3.08 -4.28
C ALA A 282 15.21 2.70 -4.69
N ILE A 283 15.48 2.52 -5.99
CA ILE A 283 16.80 2.16 -6.51
C ILE A 283 17.72 3.39 -6.49
N GLY A 284 17.25 4.52 -7.00
CA GLY A 284 17.92 5.81 -6.95
C GLY A 284 18.32 6.17 -5.52
N PHE A 285 17.38 6.02 -4.57
CA PHE A 285 17.66 6.28 -3.15
C PHE A 285 18.76 5.37 -2.57
N ILE A 286 18.72 4.06 -2.85
CA ILE A 286 19.73 3.13 -2.31
C ILE A 286 21.10 3.34 -2.94
N THR A 287 21.14 3.66 -4.22
CA THR A 287 22.40 3.86 -4.95
C THR A 287 23.04 5.21 -4.67
N ASP A 288 22.30 6.22 -4.21
CA ASP A 288 22.85 7.52 -3.87
C ASP A 288 23.72 7.46 -2.59
N ALA A 289 25.00 7.81 -2.72
CA ALA A 289 25.97 7.79 -1.62
C ALA A 289 25.71 8.84 -0.54
N SER A 290 24.88 9.86 -0.81
CA SER A 290 24.56 10.92 0.15
C SER A 290 23.58 10.48 1.25
N HIS A 291 22.80 9.42 1.01
CA HIS A 291 21.89 8.87 2.01
C HIS A 291 22.62 7.97 3.01
N ASN A 292 22.26 8.07 4.28
CA ASN A 292 22.90 7.27 5.32
C ASN A 292 22.41 5.81 5.31
N GLU A 293 23.25 4.92 5.83
CA GLU A 293 22.99 3.48 5.87
C GLU A 293 21.62 3.14 6.48
N GLU A 294 21.23 3.77 7.58
CA GLU A 294 19.95 3.46 8.25
C GLU A 294 18.72 3.82 7.42
N GLU A 295 18.82 4.83 6.55
CA GLU A 295 17.76 5.19 5.59
C GLU A 295 17.69 4.20 4.44
N LYS A 296 18.83 3.78 3.90
CA LYS A 296 18.88 2.75 2.86
C LYS A 296 18.28 1.43 3.36
N ARG A 297 18.56 1.06 4.61
CA ARG A 297 17.98 -0.11 5.27
C ARG A 297 16.46 0.00 5.44
N LEU A 298 15.92 1.20 5.70
CA LEU A 298 14.47 1.43 5.73
C LEU A 298 13.84 1.21 4.35
N VAL A 299 14.49 1.64 3.27
CA VAL A 299 14.01 1.39 1.90
C VAL A 299 14.00 -0.11 1.61
N VAL A 300 15.11 -0.81 1.88
CA VAL A 300 15.18 -2.27 1.67
C VAL A 300 14.06 -2.98 2.43
N PHE A 301 13.83 -2.60 3.69
CA PHE A 301 12.73 -3.16 4.49
C PHE A 301 11.35 -2.85 3.88
N ALA A 302 11.12 -1.62 3.40
CA ALA A 302 9.86 -1.25 2.76
C ALA A 302 9.58 -2.06 1.48
N MET A 303 10.64 -2.47 0.77
CA MET A 303 10.55 -3.26 -0.46
C MET A 303 10.33 -4.77 -0.21
N HIS A 304 10.26 -5.24 1.03
CA HIS A 304 10.12 -6.68 1.34
C HIS A 304 8.85 -7.33 0.79
N GLN A 305 7.84 -6.54 0.41
CA GLN A 305 6.58 -7.03 -0.16
C GLN A 305 6.45 -6.84 -1.69
N LEU A 306 7.53 -6.46 -2.40
CA LEU A 306 7.51 -6.38 -3.87
C LEU A 306 7.11 -7.71 -4.51
N SER A 307 6.59 -7.64 -5.73
CA SER A 307 6.45 -8.81 -6.58
C SER A 307 7.80 -9.52 -6.79
N PRO A 308 7.83 -10.84 -7.02
CA PRO A 308 9.08 -11.58 -7.21
C PRO A 308 9.95 -11.03 -8.35
N GLU A 309 9.31 -10.59 -9.44
CA GLU A 309 9.95 -9.97 -10.60
C GLU A 309 10.60 -8.64 -10.22
N ALA A 310 9.86 -7.75 -9.55
CA ALA A 310 10.38 -6.47 -9.07
C ALA A 310 11.50 -6.67 -8.03
N TYR A 311 11.33 -7.58 -7.07
CA TYR A 311 12.35 -7.85 -6.05
C TYR A 311 13.62 -8.47 -6.65
N ALA A 312 13.48 -9.33 -7.67
CA ALA A 312 14.63 -9.89 -8.38
C ALA A 312 15.44 -8.79 -9.09
N HIS A 313 14.78 -7.83 -9.74
CA HIS A 313 15.48 -6.66 -10.31
C HIS A 313 16.10 -5.78 -9.22
N PHE A 314 15.38 -5.55 -8.11
CA PHE A 314 15.90 -4.84 -6.94
C PHE A 314 17.20 -5.46 -6.40
N ILE A 315 17.26 -6.78 -6.23
CA ILE A 315 18.49 -7.50 -5.82
C ILE A 315 19.64 -7.16 -6.78
N ARG A 316 19.43 -7.25 -8.11
CA ARG A 316 20.46 -6.98 -9.11
C ARG A 316 20.97 -5.54 -9.05
N SER A 317 20.06 -4.57 -8.93
CA SER A 317 20.42 -3.16 -8.83
C SER A 317 21.27 -2.88 -7.59
N VAL A 318 20.90 -3.46 -6.44
CA VAL A 318 21.67 -3.32 -5.20
C VAL A 318 23.02 -4.07 -5.28
N CYS A 319 23.08 -5.22 -5.96
CA CYS A 319 24.36 -5.90 -6.25
C CYS A 319 25.31 -5.02 -7.07
N GLY A 320 24.79 -4.35 -8.10
CA GLY A 320 25.54 -3.38 -8.88
C GLY A 320 26.08 -2.24 -8.01
N ALA A 321 25.22 -1.65 -7.16
CA ALA A 321 25.62 -0.58 -6.25
C ALA A 321 26.64 -1.02 -5.19
N TYR A 322 26.57 -2.29 -4.73
CA TYR A 322 27.56 -2.88 -3.84
C TYR A 322 28.93 -3.04 -4.51
N TYR A 323 28.95 -3.47 -5.77
CA TYR A 323 30.19 -3.56 -6.56
C TYR A 323 30.91 -2.21 -6.66
N TRP A 324 30.17 -1.11 -6.76
CA TRP A 324 30.69 0.26 -6.78
C TRP A 324 30.96 0.88 -5.40
N GLY A 325 30.74 0.14 -4.31
CA GLY A 325 30.99 0.62 -2.95
C GLY A 325 29.94 1.60 -2.40
N HIS A 326 28.78 1.74 -3.05
CA HIS A 326 27.68 2.60 -2.59
C HIS A 326 26.80 1.94 -1.51
N VAL A 327 26.94 0.62 -1.37
CA VAL A 327 26.13 -0.22 -0.50
C VAL A 327 27.04 -1.03 0.42
N SER A 328 26.65 -1.17 1.70
CA SER A 328 27.42 -1.94 2.67
C SER A 328 27.05 -3.43 2.66
N VAL A 329 27.93 -4.27 3.23
CA VAL A 329 27.65 -5.69 3.46
C VAL A 329 26.39 -5.91 4.32
N ARG A 330 26.09 -5.00 5.25
CA ARG A 330 24.90 -5.12 6.11
C ARG A 330 23.61 -4.91 5.32
N LEU A 331 23.61 -3.97 4.37
CA LEU A 331 22.46 -3.79 3.48
C LEU A 331 22.27 -5.01 2.56
N MET A 332 23.36 -5.64 2.12
CA MET A 332 23.30 -6.90 1.37
C MET A 332 22.68 -8.05 2.17
N GLU A 333 22.91 -8.08 3.49
CA GLU A 333 22.22 -9.02 4.40
C GLU A 333 20.71 -8.72 4.49
N ASP A 334 20.33 -7.44 4.60
CA ASP A 334 18.93 -7.02 4.71
C ASP A 334 18.09 -7.32 3.45
N LEU A 335 18.73 -7.55 2.30
CA LEU A 335 18.07 -8.07 1.08
C LEU A 335 17.59 -9.51 1.21
N LEU A 336 18.18 -10.29 2.12
CA LEU A 336 17.85 -11.71 2.30
C LEU A 336 17.18 -11.99 3.63
N HIS A 337 17.38 -11.12 4.62
CA HIS A 337 16.95 -11.34 5.99
C HIS A 337 16.87 -10.02 6.76
N CYS A 338 15.72 -9.73 7.38
CA CYS A 338 15.55 -8.56 8.22
C CYS A 338 16.26 -8.78 9.57
N ASN A 339 17.46 -8.21 9.75
CA ASN A 339 18.21 -8.28 11.01
C ASN A 339 17.91 -7.08 11.94
N ARG A 340 16.80 -6.37 11.74
CA ARG A 340 16.44 -5.26 12.63
C ARG A 340 15.85 -5.80 13.93
N SER A 341 16.27 -5.22 15.06
CA SER A 341 15.77 -5.46 16.42
C SER A 341 14.31 -5.04 16.65
N CYS A 342 13.60 -4.64 15.60
CA CYS A 342 12.15 -4.58 15.64
C CYS A 342 11.73 -6.05 15.58
N SER A 343 11.06 -6.55 16.62
CA SER A 343 10.49 -7.90 16.70
C SER A 343 9.36 -8.07 15.67
N THR A 344 9.64 -7.73 14.41
CA THR A 344 8.70 -7.89 13.33
C THR A 344 8.59 -9.37 13.06
N ARG A 345 7.38 -9.80 12.76
CA ARG A 345 7.10 -11.18 12.33
C ARG A 345 7.62 -11.45 10.91
N PHE A 346 8.24 -10.44 10.28
CA PHE A 346 8.71 -10.42 8.90
C PHE A 346 10.22 -10.54 8.87
N LYS A 347 10.71 -11.72 9.26
CA LYS A 347 12.14 -12.04 9.29
C LYS A 347 12.76 -12.12 7.89
N TYR A 348 11.94 -12.44 6.88
CA TYR A 348 12.37 -12.61 5.51
C TYR A 348 11.53 -11.74 4.56
N PRO A 349 12.15 -11.22 3.48
CA PRO A 349 11.40 -10.64 2.37
C PRO A 349 10.46 -11.67 1.74
N PHE A 350 9.29 -11.27 1.25
CA PHE A 350 8.26 -12.18 0.77
C PHE A 350 8.63 -12.91 -0.53
N PHE A 351 9.61 -12.43 -1.30
CA PHE A 351 10.05 -13.12 -2.52
C PHE A 351 10.55 -14.55 -2.26
N ILE A 352 10.95 -14.88 -1.02
CA ILE A 352 11.43 -16.24 -0.68
C ILE A 352 10.34 -17.30 -0.87
N LEU A 353 9.06 -16.92 -0.81
CA LEU A 353 7.94 -17.82 -1.11
C LEU A 353 7.93 -18.24 -2.58
N ASP A 354 8.47 -17.38 -3.44
CA ASP A 354 8.51 -17.54 -4.89
C ASP A 354 9.91 -17.96 -5.38
N TYR A 355 10.70 -18.58 -4.50
CA TYR A 355 12.11 -18.90 -4.77
C TYR A 355 12.31 -19.70 -6.06
N ARG A 356 11.34 -20.51 -6.49
CA ARG A 356 11.44 -21.34 -7.70
C ARG A 356 11.29 -20.56 -9.01
N LYS A 357 10.83 -19.30 -8.98
CA LYS A 357 10.71 -18.50 -10.19
C LYS A 357 12.08 -18.25 -10.81
N GLU A 358 12.16 -18.38 -12.13
CA GLU A 358 13.41 -18.24 -12.89
C GLU A 358 14.09 -16.88 -12.63
N CYS A 359 13.31 -15.78 -12.65
CA CYS A 359 13.82 -14.45 -12.39
C CYS A 359 14.52 -14.31 -11.03
N VAL A 360 13.96 -14.94 -9.99
CA VAL A 360 14.49 -14.99 -8.62
C VAL A 360 15.74 -15.87 -8.57
N GLN A 361 15.71 -17.05 -9.19
CA GLN A 361 16.87 -17.94 -9.26
C GLN A 361 18.08 -17.24 -9.90
N CYS A 362 17.87 -16.59 -11.05
CA CYS A 362 18.91 -15.82 -11.73
C CYS A 362 19.45 -14.68 -10.88
N ALA A 363 18.58 -13.92 -10.19
CA ALA A 363 19.01 -12.83 -9.31
C ALA A 363 19.86 -13.34 -8.13
N LEU A 364 19.50 -14.49 -7.55
CA LEU A 364 20.28 -15.13 -6.50
C LEU A 364 21.62 -15.68 -7.01
N ASP A 365 21.69 -16.18 -8.25
CA ASP A 365 22.95 -16.59 -8.86
C ASP A 365 23.92 -15.42 -9.06
N GLU A 366 23.41 -14.29 -9.55
CA GLU A 366 24.19 -13.05 -9.66
C GLU A 366 24.68 -12.58 -8.28
N PHE A 367 23.81 -12.61 -7.27
CA PHE A 367 24.17 -12.27 -5.89
C PHE A 367 25.29 -13.18 -5.35
N ILE A 368 25.21 -14.51 -5.59
CA ILE A 368 26.22 -15.49 -5.16
C ILE A 368 27.55 -15.29 -5.91
N ALA A 369 27.48 -14.91 -7.19
CA ALA A 369 28.65 -14.73 -8.05
C ALA A 369 29.52 -13.53 -7.65
N LEU A 370 29.01 -12.57 -6.87
CA LEU A 370 29.76 -11.40 -6.41
C LEU A 370 31.06 -11.82 -5.67
N PRO A 371 32.26 -11.50 -6.19
CA PRO A 371 33.51 -11.99 -5.62
C PRO A 371 33.78 -11.50 -4.19
N THR A 372 33.42 -10.25 -3.91
CA THR A 372 33.67 -9.56 -2.64
C THR A 372 32.67 -9.89 -1.55
N LEU A 373 31.59 -10.61 -1.88
CA LEU A 373 30.52 -10.91 -0.93
C LEU A 373 30.96 -11.99 0.08
N PRO A 374 30.74 -11.80 1.39
CA PRO A 374 31.08 -12.80 2.40
C PRO A 374 30.42 -14.16 2.17
N CYS A 375 31.17 -15.25 2.47
CA CYS A 375 30.68 -16.61 2.30
C CYS A 375 29.37 -16.88 3.04
N GLY A 376 29.18 -16.31 4.23
CA GLY A 376 27.93 -16.45 5.00
C GLY A 376 26.69 -15.96 4.24
N LEU A 377 26.80 -14.83 3.53
CA LEU A 377 25.69 -14.30 2.72
C LEU A 377 25.45 -15.15 1.47
N LYS A 378 26.51 -15.67 0.83
CA LYS A 378 26.38 -16.62 -0.27
C LYS A 378 25.65 -17.88 0.16
N GLU A 379 25.96 -18.41 1.34
CA GLU A 379 25.27 -19.57 1.90
C GLU A 379 23.80 -19.28 2.24
N MET A 380 23.46 -18.07 2.71
CA MET A 380 22.07 -17.66 2.88
C MET A 380 21.31 -17.65 1.54
N ALA A 381 21.89 -17.06 0.50
CA ALA A 381 21.29 -17.05 -0.84
C ALA A 381 21.08 -18.48 -1.38
N LYS A 382 22.07 -19.38 -1.23
CA LYS A 382 21.94 -20.80 -1.61
C LYS A 382 20.81 -21.51 -0.84
N LYS A 383 20.64 -21.20 0.45
CA LYS A 383 19.51 -21.71 1.24
C LYS A 383 18.17 -21.20 0.72
N ILE A 384 18.07 -19.93 0.29
CA ILE A 384 16.84 -19.42 -0.36
C ILE A 384 16.58 -20.17 -1.67
N LYS A 385 17.61 -20.31 -2.53
CA LYS A 385 17.48 -21.02 -3.82
C LYS A 385 16.92 -22.43 -3.68
N THR A 386 17.19 -23.08 -2.55
CA THR A 386 16.75 -24.46 -2.25
C THR A 386 15.51 -24.53 -1.37
N GLY A 387 14.92 -23.39 -0.95
CA GLY A 387 13.76 -23.33 -0.07
C GLY A 387 14.05 -23.76 1.38
N LYS A 388 15.30 -23.61 1.84
CA LYS A 388 15.79 -24.08 3.15
C LYS A 388 16.16 -22.95 4.12
N LEU A 389 16.00 -21.68 3.75
CA LEU A 389 16.40 -20.57 4.64
C LEU A 389 15.41 -20.38 5.80
N ALA A 390 14.11 -20.50 5.52
CA ALA A 390 13.04 -20.38 6.51
C ALA A 390 12.55 -21.77 6.94
N THR A 391 12.08 -21.85 8.18
CA THR A 391 11.40 -23.03 8.71
C THR A 391 10.03 -23.24 8.02
N PRO A 392 9.49 -24.46 8.00
CA PRO A 392 8.14 -24.72 7.48
C PRO A 392 7.07 -23.83 8.14
N GLU A 393 7.17 -23.58 9.45
CA GLU A 393 6.22 -22.75 10.19
C GLU A 393 6.29 -21.27 9.77
N GLU A 394 7.50 -20.75 9.52
CA GLU A 394 7.71 -19.39 9.00
C GLU A 394 7.12 -19.25 7.58
N ILE A 395 7.33 -20.25 6.70
CA ILE A 395 6.75 -20.27 5.35
C ILE A 395 5.22 -20.25 5.42
N VAL A 396 4.61 -21.16 6.18
CA VAL A 396 3.14 -21.22 6.35
C VAL A 396 2.61 -19.91 6.92
N TYR A 397 3.32 -19.29 7.86
CA TYR A 397 2.94 -17.98 8.39
C TYR A 397 2.93 -16.92 7.29
N MET A 398 4.00 -16.80 6.51
CA MET A 398 4.14 -15.80 5.45
C MET A 398 3.11 -16.01 4.32
N GLU A 399 2.85 -17.25 3.90
CA GLU A 399 1.80 -17.57 2.93
C GLU A 399 0.42 -17.13 3.42
N GLY A 400 0.10 -17.46 4.68
CA GLY A 400 -1.18 -17.04 5.28
C GLY A 400 -1.28 -15.52 5.45
N TYR A 401 -0.18 -14.83 5.76
CA TYR A 401 -0.17 -13.36 5.79
C TYR A 401 -0.38 -12.75 4.40
N ARG A 402 0.29 -13.26 3.37
CA ARG A 402 0.10 -12.83 1.97
C ARG A 402 -1.37 -12.96 1.58
N LYS A 403 -2.00 -14.10 1.88
CA LYS A 403 -3.43 -14.34 1.63
C LYS A 403 -4.34 -13.42 2.46
N PHE A 404 -4.02 -13.19 3.73
CA PHE A 404 -4.75 -12.24 4.57
C PHE A 404 -4.78 -10.83 3.95
N ARG A 405 -3.64 -10.37 3.42
CA ARG A 405 -3.50 -9.06 2.75
C ARG A 405 -4.20 -8.95 1.39
N GLU A 406 -4.72 -10.05 0.83
CA GLU A 406 -5.58 -9.99 -0.37
C GLU A 406 -6.97 -9.42 -0.08
N THR A 407 -7.40 -9.47 1.19
CA THR A 407 -8.75 -9.09 1.63
C THR A 407 -8.73 -8.03 2.73
N HIS A 408 -7.65 -7.94 3.51
CA HIS A 408 -7.50 -7.01 4.62
C HIS A 408 -6.46 -5.92 4.29
N PHE A 409 -6.88 -4.68 4.45
CA PHE A 409 -6.15 -3.47 4.09
C PHE A 409 -5.85 -2.64 5.34
N THR A 410 -4.69 -2.03 5.40
CA THR A 410 -4.37 -1.08 6.47
C THR A 410 -5.23 0.17 6.33
N LEU A 411 -5.85 0.59 7.43
CA LEU A 411 -6.45 1.91 7.56
C LEU A 411 -5.34 2.96 7.78
N TYR A 412 -5.28 4.01 6.98
CA TYR A 412 -4.19 5.00 7.04
C TYR A 412 -4.48 6.20 7.93
N GLU A 413 -5.71 6.34 8.40
CA GLU A 413 -6.09 7.39 9.35
C GLU A 413 -6.89 6.85 10.53
N THR A 414 -6.91 7.61 11.63
CA THR A 414 -7.79 7.29 12.76
C THR A 414 -9.18 7.88 12.52
N ILE A 415 -10.19 7.03 12.63
CA ILE A 415 -11.60 7.39 12.68
C ILE A 415 -12.01 7.52 14.14
N PRO A 416 -12.35 8.73 14.63
CA PRO A 416 -12.80 8.90 16.00
C PRO A 416 -14.19 8.26 16.21
N PRO A 417 -14.49 7.72 17.40
CA PRO A 417 -15.84 7.28 17.73
C PRO A 417 -16.83 8.44 17.59
N ARG A 418 -18.00 8.18 17.00
CA ARG A 418 -19.07 9.19 16.99
C ARG A 418 -19.68 9.27 18.38
N LYS A 419 -19.60 10.45 19.02
CA LYS A 419 -20.36 10.69 20.25
C LYS A 419 -21.83 10.43 19.93
N ARG A 420 -22.45 9.45 20.60
CA ARG A 420 -23.91 9.29 20.55
C ARG A 420 -24.50 10.62 21.00
N SER A 421 -25.25 11.27 20.13
CA SER A 421 -26.09 12.39 20.52
C SER A 421 -27.05 11.86 21.58
N CYS A 422 -26.82 12.20 22.85
CA CYS A 422 -27.74 11.88 23.93
C CYS A 422 -29.04 12.65 23.77
#